data_AF-A0A519SUL3-F1
#
_entry.id   AF-A0A519SUL3-F1
#
_cell.length_a   1.000
_cell.length_b   1.000
_cell.length_c   1.000
_cell.angle_alpha   90.00
_cell.angle_beta   90.00
_cell.angle_gamma   90.00
#
_symmetry.space_group_name_H-M   'P 1'
#
loop_
_entity.id
_entity.type
_entity.pdbx_description
1 polymer ?
#
loop_
_entity_poly.entity_id
_entity_poly.type
_entity_poly.pdbx_seq_one_letter_code
_entity_poly.pdbx_strand_id
1 'polypeptide(L)'
;LEAARSVIGETIATPLGLSLEEAAHGIIQIANANMSRAIRSVSVEKGYDMGEFALCAFGGAGPLHAAEVAVECGLPRILIPREPGTLCARGMLLTDLSSDYVRSFFADSTSENWQ
;
A
#
# COMPACT_ATOMS: atom_id res chain seq x y z
N LEU A 1 19.96 -16.39 -5.22
CA LEU A 1 19.23 -17.18 -4.19
C LEU A 1 20.15 -17.51 -3.02
N GLU A 2 21.37 -18.01 -3.24
CA GLU A 2 22.34 -18.33 -2.17
C GLU A 2 22.56 -17.20 -1.16
N ALA A 3 22.86 -15.98 -1.63
CA ALA A 3 23.06 -14.82 -0.77
C ALA A 3 21.81 -14.46 0.06
N ALA A 4 20.61 -14.61 -0.50
CA ALA A 4 19.37 -14.36 0.24
C ALA A 4 19.14 -15.43 1.32
N ARG A 5 19.44 -16.71 1.02
CA ARG A 5 19.34 -17.81 1.98
C ARG A 5 20.33 -17.64 3.13
N SER A 6 21.58 -17.27 2.86
CA SER A 6 22.59 -17.01 3.89
C SER A 6 22.17 -15.85 4.79
N VAL A 7 21.79 -14.69 4.24
CA VAL A 7 21.39 -13.54 5.05
C VAL A 7 20.15 -13.84 5.90
N ILE A 8 19.09 -14.42 5.34
CA ILE A 8 17.89 -14.77 6.13
C ILE A 8 18.23 -15.81 7.20
N GLY A 9 19.07 -16.81 6.86
CA GLY A 9 19.51 -17.85 7.77
C GLY A 9 20.27 -17.29 8.97
N GLU A 10 21.31 -16.51 8.71
CA GLU A 10 22.22 -15.98 9.73
C GLU A 10 21.59 -14.87 10.57
N THR A 11 20.76 -14.01 9.97
CA THR A 11 20.24 -12.81 10.66
C THR A 11 18.89 -13.01 11.31
N ILE A 12 18.07 -13.96 10.82
CA ILE A 12 16.70 -14.16 11.31
C ILE A 12 16.49 -15.60 11.79
N ALA A 13 16.75 -16.60 10.95
CA ALA A 13 16.36 -17.98 11.24
C ALA A 13 17.15 -18.56 12.43
N THR A 14 18.48 -18.53 12.40
CA THR A 14 19.32 -19.07 13.48
C THR A 14 19.13 -18.34 14.81
N PRO A 15 19.12 -16.99 14.88
CA PRO A 15 18.89 -16.27 16.14
C PRO A 15 17.52 -16.56 16.78
N LEU A 16 16.50 -16.86 15.97
CA LEU A 16 15.14 -17.17 16.43
C LEU A 16 14.87 -18.67 16.58
N GLY A 17 15.82 -19.54 16.24
CA GLY A 17 15.63 -20.99 16.29
C GLY A 17 14.60 -21.53 15.28
N LEU A 18 14.42 -20.84 14.16
CA LEU A 18 13.47 -21.20 13.09
C LEU A 18 14.18 -21.90 11.93
N SER A 19 13.42 -22.65 11.14
CA SER A 19 13.88 -23.03 9.80
C SER A 19 13.97 -21.82 8.88
N LEU A 20 14.76 -21.95 7.81
CA LEU A 20 14.92 -20.87 6.82
C LEU A 20 13.57 -20.51 6.17
N GLU A 21 12.77 -21.51 5.85
CA GLU A 21 11.45 -21.36 5.24
C GLU A 21 10.46 -20.66 6.19
N GLU A 22 10.44 -21.02 7.48
CA GLU A 22 9.62 -20.34 8.50
C GLU A 22 10.02 -18.87 8.65
N ALA A 23 11.33 -18.59 8.72
CA ALA A 23 11.83 -17.23 8.80
C ALA A 23 11.43 -16.40 7.56
N ALA A 24 11.61 -16.96 6.36
CA ALA A 24 11.24 -16.29 5.12
C ALA A 24 9.71 -16.04 5.03
N HIS A 25 8.90 -17.01 5.44
CA HIS A 25 7.46 -16.85 5.49
C HIS A 25 7.04 -15.77 6.49
N GLY A 26 7.64 -15.75 7.69
CA GLY A 26 7.40 -14.72 8.70
C GLY A 26 7.72 -13.31 8.20
N ILE A 27 8.78 -13.13 7.40
CA ILE A 27 9.10 -11.84 6.76
C ILE A 27 7.95 -11.38 5.86
N ILE A 28 7.40 -12.29 5.05
CA ILE A 28 6.26 -11.98 4.15
C ILE A 28 5.02 -11.63 4.98
N GLN A 29 4.73 -12.39 6.04
CA GLN A 29 3.58 -12.13 6.91
C GLN A 29 3.67 -10.75 7.58
N ILE A 30 4.84 -10.35 8.07
CA ILE A 30 5.05 -9.03 8.65
C ILE A 30 4.86 -7.93 7.59
N ALA A 31 5.38 -8.12 6.38
CA ALA A 31 5.18 -7.18 5.29
C ALA A 31 3.67 -7.04 4.96
N ASN A 32 2.95 -8.15 4.87
CA ASN A 32 1.51 -8.16 4.59
C ASN A 32 0.71 -7.46 5.70
N ALA A 33 0.98 -7.78 6.97
CA ALA A 33 0.33 -7.15 8.11
C ALA A 33 0.54 -5.62 8.12
N ASN A 34 1.75 -5.15 7.79
CA ASN A 34 2.03 -3.72 7.67
C ASN A 34 1.24 -3.05 6.54
N MET A 35 1.14 -3.68 5.37
CA MET A 35 0.32 -3.18 4.26
C MET A 35 -1.17 -3.16 4.62
N SER A 36 -1.68 -4.22 5.23
CA SER A 36 -3.07 -4.33 5.68
C SER A 36 -3.41 -3.24 6.69
N ARG A 37 -2.50 -2.95 7.63
CA ARG A 37 -2.66 -1.85 8.60
C ARG A 37 -2.72 -0.49 7.91
N ALA A 38 -1.85 -0.24 6.93
CA ALA A 38 -1.86 1.01 6.18
C ALA A 38 -3.18 1.19 5.41
N ILE A 39 -3.68 0.14 4.77
CA ILE A 39 -4.98 0.16 4.07
C ILE A 39 -6.10 0.49 5.04
N ARG A 40 -6.18 -0.20 6.19
CA ARG A 40 -7.22 0.02 7.21
C ARG A 40 -7.23 1.46 7.73
N SER A 41 -6.06 2.09 7.88
CA SER A 41 -5.97 3.46 8.37
C SER A 41 -6.53 4.51 7.40
N VAL A 42 -6.39 4.29 6.09
CA VAL A 42 -6.97 5.19 5.09
C VAL A 42 -8.41 4.82 4.69
N SER A 43 -8.94 3.71 5.22
CA SER A 43 -10.25 3.16 4.86
C SER A 43 -11.17 3.00 6.08
N VAL A 44 -11.10 1.88 6.79
CA VAL A 44 -11.96 1.53 7.93
C VAL A 44 -11.94 2.62 9.00
N GLU A 45 -10.78 3.18 9.33
CA GLU A 45 -10.66 4.25 10.33
C GLU A 45 -11.35 5.56 9.91
N LYS A 46 -11.59 5.74 8.61
CA LYS A 46 -12.39 6.84 8.06
C LYS A 46 -13.88 6.49 7.88
N GLY A 47 -14.29 5.29 8.28
CA GLY A 47 -15.69 4.83 8.23
C GLY A 47 -16.11 4.19 6.90
N TYR A 48 -15.17 3.82 6.03
CA TYR A 48 -15.49 3.15 4.77
C TYR A 48 -15.79 1.65 4.96
N ASP A 49 -16.82 1.14 4.27
CA ASP A 49 -17.08 -0.30 4.17
C ASP A 49 -16.18 -0.95 3.12
N MET A 50 -15.26 -1.79 3.57
CA MET A 50 -14.30 -2.50 2.71
C MET A 50 -14.97 -3.44 1.70
N GLY A 51 -16.17 -3.96 2.01
CA GLY A 51 -16.91 -4.85 1.11
C GLY A 51 -17.28 -4.20 -0.23
N GLU A 52 -17.32 -2.87 -0.28
CA GLU A 52 -17.65 -2.12 -1.50
C GLU A 52 -16.46 -1.93 -2.44
N PHE A 53 -15.23 -2.18 -1.97
CA PHE A 53 -14.01 -1.87 -2.70
C PHE A 53 -13.37 -3.09 -3.38
N ALA A 54 -12.42 -2.81 -4.25
CA ALA A 54 -11.46 -3.78 -4.78
C ALA A 54 -10.04 -3.31 -4.50
N LEU A 55 -9.14 -4.24 -4.16
CA LEU A 55 -7.72 -3.96 -4.03
C LEU A 55 -7.10 -3.79 -5.41
N CYS A 56 -6.71 -2.58 -5.80
CA CYS A 56 -5.89 -2.37 -6.99
C CYS A 56 -4.42 -2.64 -6.65
N ALA A 57 -3.90 -3.81 -7.04
CA ALA A 57 -2.54 -4.22 -6.76
C ALA A 57 -1.62 -3.89 -7.95
N PHE A 58 -0.78 -2.86 -7.79
CA PHE A 58 0.19 -2.41 -8.78
C PHE A 58 1.57 -2.18 -8.15
N GLY A 59 2.54 -1.73 -8.95
CA GLY A 59 3.95 -1.69 -8.56
C GLY A 59 4.64 -3.04 -8.78
N GLY A 60 5.95 -3.09 -8.49
CA GLY A 60 6.76 -4.28 -8.75
C GLY A 60 6.41 -5.47 -7.88
N ALA A 61 6.07 -5.24 -6.60
CA ALA A 61 5.76 -6.29 -5.63
C ALA A 61 4.28 -6.36 -5.25
N GLY A 62 3.46 -5.36 -5.59
CA GLY A 62 2.06 -5.29 -5.15
C GLY A 62 1.26 -6.57 -5.42
N PRO A 63 1.27 -7.12 -6.66
CA PRO A 63 0.58 -8.37 -6.97
C PRO A 63 1.05 -9.59 -6.16
N LEU A 64 2.31 -9.62 -5.69
CA LEU A 64 2.85 -10.74 -4.90
C LEU A 64 2.18 -10.86 -3.53
N HIS A 65 1.75 -9.73 -2.96
CA HIS A 65 1.17 -9.64 -1.63
C HIS A 65 -0.36 -9.53 -1.64
N ALA A 66 -0.95 -9.31 -2.82
CA ALA A 66 -2.34 -8.89 -2.96
C ALA A 66 -3.35 -9.87 -2.37
N ALA A 67 -3.13 -11.18 -2.52
CA ALA A 67 -4.07 -12.19 -2.05
C ALA A 67 -4.23 -12.17 -0.53
N GLU A 68 -3.12 -12.26 0.21
CA GLU A 68 -3.14 -12.27 1.67
C GLU A 68 -3.61 -10.92 2.23
N VAL A 69 -3.13 -9.81 1.67
CA VAL A 69 -3.56 -8.47 2.08
C VAL A 69 -5.06 -8.25 1.84
N ALA A 70 -5.60 -8.70 0.72
CA ALA A 70 -7.03 -8.58 0.44
C ALA A 70 -7.87 -9.37 1.45
N VAL A 71 -7.46 -10.61 1.77
CA VAL A 71 -8.13 -11.44 2.80
C VAL A 71 -8.07 -10.74 4.15
N GLU A 72 -6.88 -10.27 4.57
CA GLU A 72 -6.70 -9.61 5.87
C GLU A 72 -7.49 -8.30 5.97
N CYS A 73 -7.68 -7.58 4.87
CA CYS A 73 -8.49 -6.36 4.82
C CYS A 73 -9.99 -6.60 4.62
N GLY A 74 -10.42 -7.81 4.30
CA GLY A 74 -11.82 -8.10 3.95
C GLY A 74 -12.25 -7.55 2.58
N LEU A 75 -11.32 -7.42 1.65
CA LEU A 75 -11.58 -6.95 0.29
C LEU A 75 -12.03 -8.12 -0.60
N PRO A 76 -13.23 -8.07 -1.20
CA PRO A 76 -13.77 -9.22 -1.94
C PRO A 76 -13.14 -9.42 -3.32
N ARG A 77 -12.41 -8.42 -3.83
CA ARG A 77 -11.90 -8.38 -5.21
C ARG A 77 -10.51 -7.80 -5.26
N ILE A 78 -9.69 -8.36 -6.14
CA ILE A 78 -8.36 -7.86 -6.48
C ILE A 78 -8.37 -7.50 -7.97
N LEU A 79 -7.90 -6.30 -8.28
CA LEU A 79 -7.66 -5.84 -9.64
C LEU A 79 -6.15 -5.72 -9.85
N ILE A 80 -5.63 -6.48 -10.82
CA ILE A 80 -4.23 -6.42 -11.24
C ILE A 80 -4.20 -5.83 -12.66
N PRO A 81 -3.65 -4.61 -12.84
CA PRO A 81 -3.46 -4.04 -14.18
C PRO A 81 -2.53 -4.91 -15.03
N ARG A 82 -2.66 -4.85 -16.37
CA ARG A 82 -1.84 -5.65 -17.30
C ARG A 82 -0.32 -5.41 -17.12
N GLU A 83 0.07 -4.16 -16.89
CA GLU A 83 1.45 -3.77 -16.56
C GLU A 83 1.49 -3.16 -15.15
N PRO A 84 1.45 -3.98 -14.09
CA PRO A 84 1.36 -3.46 -12.73
C PRO A 84 2.63 -2.70 -12.33
N GLY A 85 3.80 -3.17 -12.77
CA GLY A 85 5.11 -2.58 -12.44
C GLY A 85 5.35 -1.18 -12.99
N THR A 86 4.65 -0.77 -14.05
CA THR A 86 4.86 0.52 -14.73
C THR A 86 3.65 1.44 -14.68
N LEU A 87 2.64 1.12 -13.86
CA LEU A 87 1.38 1.87 -13.79
C LEU A 87 1.60 3.36 -13.52
N CYS A 88 2.55 3.73 -12.66
CA CYS A 88 2.83 5.13 -12.34
C CYS A 88 3.35 5.93 -13.55
N ALA A 89 4.25 5.34 -14.34
CA ALA A 89 4.75 5.97 -15.56
C ALA A 89 3.62 6.14 -16.59
N ARG A 90 2.73 5.15 -16.70
CA ARG A 90 1.55 5.26 -17.54
C ARG A 90 0.59 6.36 -17.08
N GLY A 91 0.39 6.53 -15.78
CA GLY A 91 -0.40 7.64 -15.24
C GLY A 91 0.12 8.99 -15.73
N MET A 92 1.43 9.23 -15.62
CA MET A 92 2.06 10.46 -16.12
C MET A 92 1.80 10.73 -17.61
N LEU A 93 1.80 9.69 -18.45
CA LEU A 93 1.57 9.82 -19.90
C LEU A 93 0.10 10.07 -20.27
N LEU A 94 -0.83 9.75 -19.38
CA LEU A 94 -2.28 9.86 -19.61
C LEU A 94 -2.91 11.08 -18.93
N THR A 95 -2.20 11.74 -18.03
CA THR A 95 -2.70 12.91 -17.30
C THR A 95 -2.70 14.16 -18.17
N ASP A 96 -3.75 14.96 -18.05
CA ASP A 96 -3.84 16.27 -18.69
C ASP A 96 -2.90 17.30 -18.06
N LEU A 97 -2.49 18.30 -18.83
CA LEU A 97 -1.76 19.43 -18.29
C LEU A 97 -2.70 20.28 -17.41
N SER A 98 -2.39 20.38 -16.12
CA SER A 98 -3.09 21.25 -15.16
C SER A 98 -2.13 22.23 -14.50
N SER A 99 -2.62 23.39 -14.05
CA SER A 99 -1.86 24.37 -13.28
C SER A 99 -2.72 24.95 -12.18
N ASP A 100 -2.33 24.71 -10.93
CA ASP A 100 -3.02 25.20 -9.75
C ASP A 100 -2.30 26.43 -9.17
N TYR A 101 -3.04 27.53 -8.98
CA TYR A 101 -2.52 28.77 -8.39
C TYR A 101 -3.23 29.05 -7.07
N VAL A 102 -2.47 29.25 -6.00
CA VAL A 102 -3.00 29.52 -4.65
C VAL A 102 -2.41 30.81 -4.12
N ARG A 103 -3.25 31.68 -3.55
CA ARG A 103 -2.83 32.89 -2.82
C ARG A 103 -3.57 32.95 -1.48
N SER A 104 -2.83 32.92 -0.40
CA SER A 104 -3.35 33.20 0.94
C SER A 104 -3.36 34.70 1.20
N PHE A 105 -4.41 35.19 1.85
CA PHE A 105 -4.45 36.55 2.42
C PHE A 105 -5.04 36.50 3.82
N PHE A 106 -4.56 37.39 4.69
CA PHE A 106 -5.12 37.59 6.02
C PHE A 106 -6.02 38.82 5.99
N ALA A 107 -7.22 38.68 6.55
CA ALA A 107 -8.16 39.77 6.76
C ALA A 107 -8.85 39.56 8.11
N ASP A 108 -9.21 40.66 8.77
CA ASP A 108 -10.09 40.59 9.94
C ASP A 108 -11.45 40.02 9.50
N SER A 109 -12.04 39.15 10.32
CA SER A 109 -13.37 38.61 10.05
C SER A 109 -14.42 39.71 10.23
N THR A 110 -15.11 40.04 9.14
CA THR A 110 -16.21 41.00 9.08
C THR A 110 -17.47 40.28 8.58
N SER A 111 -18.64 40.86 8.86
CA SER A 111 -19.92 40.38 8.31
C SER A 111 -19.97 40.33 6.78
N GLU A 112 -19.03 41.00 6.09
CA GLU A 112 -18.97 41.11 4.63
C GLU A 112 -18.00 40.11 4.00
N ASN A 113 -17.07 39.52 4.76
CA ASN A 113 -16.05 38.60 4.25
C ASN A 113 -16.09 37.19 4.89
N TRP A 114 -17.03 36.94 5.79
CA TRP A 114 -17.29 35.65 6.43
C TRP A 114 -18.41 34.86 5.73
N GLN A 115 -18.20 34.50 4.45
CA GLN A 115 -19.01 33.49 3.75
C GLN A 115 -18.12 32.39 3.18
#